data_AF-A0AA92UZS3-F1
#
_entry.id   AF-A0AA92UZS3-F1
#
_cell.length_a   1.000
_cell.length_b   1.000
_cell.length_c   1.000
_cell.angle_alpha   90.00
_cell.angle_beta   90.00
_cell.angle_gamma   90.00
#
_symmetry.space_group_name_H-M   'P 1'
#
loop_
_entity.id
_entity.type
_entity.pdbx_description
1 polymer ?
#
loop_
_entity_poly.entity_id
_entity_poly.type
_entity_poly.pdbx_seq_one_letter_code
_entity_poly.pdbx_strand_id
1 'polypeptide(L)'
;MELNGFLGEEEINELYFSHQITDQQYVKHHSQEMLDAYNSYLQDNGLEDSEESAAKYLEEDNSVAMLEMEEENEMEEEATPAVSQSSIEIYEKWKQDVEITNSLLADNTTAAKIALWRYNNPVSDDKNLCAEETETDDATVEKWWQTIDFICGSIGGTSFKLASPTLQNMETLISNATIDILG
;
A
#
# COMPACT_ATOMS: atom_id res chain seq x y z
N MET A 1 26.88 3.44 -4.11
CA MET A 1 27.07 4.77 -3.48
C MET A 1 28.11 4.61 -2.38
N GLU A 2 29.08 5.50 -2.24
CA GLU A 2 30.05 5.44 -1.13
C GLU A 2 29.53 6.32 0.01
N LEU A 3 28.92 5.70 1.02
CA LEU A 3 28.52 6.41 2.24
C LEU A 3 29.80 6.72 3.05
N ASN A 4 29.94 7.95 3.52
CA ASN A 4 31.12 8.39 4.26
C ASN A 4 30.73 8.66 5.72
N GLY A 5 31.13 7.75 6.62
CA GLY A 5 30.86 7.85 8.06
C GLY A 5 29.46 7.36 8.46
N PHE A 6 29.13 7.48 9.75
CA PHE A 6 27.81 7.11 10.24
C PHE A 6 26.76 8.14 9.80
N LEU A 7 25.63 7.65 9.31
CA LEU A 7 24.47 8.44 8.97
C LEU A 7 23.52 8.48 10.17
N GLY A 8 22.67 9.51 10.25
CA GLY A 8 21.60 9.51 11.26
C GLY A 8 20.65 8.33 11.04
N GLU A 9 20.11 7.76 12.12
CA GLU A 9 19.19 6.62 12.05
C GLU A 9 18.02 6.87 11.09
N GLU A 10 17.47 8.08 11.07
CA GLU A 10 16.40 8.46 10.13
C GLU A 10 16.85 8.42 8.66
N GLU A 11 18.03 8.97 8.35
CA GLU A 11 18.54 9.02 6.97
C GLU A 11 18.93 7.63 6.45
N ILE A 12 19.56 6.81 7.29
CA ILE A 12 19.99 5.49 6.85
C ILE A 12 18.83 4.50 6.73
N ASN A 13 17.83 4.59 7.61
CA ASN A 13 16.61 3.79 7.51
C ASN A 13 15.87 4.16 6.21
N GLU A 14 15.74 5.46 5.90
CA GLU A 14 15.13 5.89 4.64
C GLU A 14 15.87 5.33 3.42
N LEU A 15 17.21 5.35 3.43
CA LEU A 15 18.03 4.78 2.36
C LEU A 15 17.90 3.25 2.25
N TYR A 16 17.80 2.56 3.38
CA TYR A 16 17.66 1.10 3.46
C TYR A 16 16.29 0.64 2.97
N PHE A 17 15.20 1.25 3.47
CA PHE A 17 13.83 0.99 3.01
C PHE A 17 13.63 1.37 1.53
N SER A 18 14.40 2.33 1.03
CA SER A 18 14.40 2.69 -0.40
C SER A 18 15.30 1.79 -1.25
N HIS A 19 15.93 0.76 -0.70
CA HIS A 19 16.90 -0.13 -1.37
C HIS A 19 18.05 0.62 -2.06
N GLN A 20 18.38 1.83 -1.60
CA GLN A 20 19.46 2.65 -2.16
C GLN A 20 20.84 2.26 -1.62
N ILE A 21 20.85 1.57 -0.48
CA ILE A 21 22.03 1.03 0.18
C ILE A 21 21.81 -0.45 0.43
N THR A 22 22.90 -1.20 0.51
CA THR A 22 22.85 -2.63 0.74
C THR A 22 22.87 -2.96 2.24
N ASP A 23 22.53 -4.19 2.62
CA ASP A 23 22.55 -4.65 4.03
C ASP A 23 23.90 -4.39 4.69
N GLN A 24 24.98 -4.62 3.95
CA GLN A 24 26.34 -4.37 4.43
C GLN A 24 26.57 -2.86 4.71
N GLN A 25 26.05 -2.00 3.84
CA GLN A 25 26.17 -0.55 4.01
C GLN A 25 25.29 -0.05 5.16
N TYR A 26 24.10 -0.62 5.32
CA TYR A 26 23.21 -0.32 6.44
C TYR A 26 23.94 -0.57 7.76
N VAL A 27 24.39 -1.80 8.00
CA VAL A 27 25.05 -2.18 9.24
C VAL A 27 26.34 -1.40 9.50
N LYS A 28 27.09 -1.06 8.43
CA LYS A 28 28.33 -0.29 8.54
C LYS A 28 28.15 1.19 8.82
N HIS A 29 27.04 1.77 8.37
CA HIS A 29 26.80 3.21 8.44
C HIS A 29 25.69 3.59 9.43
N HIS A 30 24.96 2.61 10.01
CA HIS A 30 23.82 2.85 10.90
C HIS A 30 24.25 3.43 12.24
N SER A 31 25.12 2.72 12.94
CA SER A 31 25.68 3.18 14.21
C SER A 31 26.97 2.45 14.51
N GLN A 32 27.81 3.07 15.33
CA GLN A 32 29.04 2.43 15.79
C GLN A 32 28.74 1.16 16.61
N GLU A 33 27.62 1.14 17.34
CA GLU A 33 27.17 -0.02 18.14
C GLU A 33 26.74 -1.19 17.25
N MET A 34 25.94 -0.94 16.20
CA MET A 34 25.50 -1.98 15.26
C MET A 34 26.68 -2.53 14.45
N LEU A 35 27.61 -1.68 14.04
CA LEU A 35 28.84 -2.12 13.37
C LEU A 35 29.72 -3.00 14.27
N ASP A 36 29.85 -2.67 15.55
CA ASP A 36 30.64 -3.47 16.51
C ASP A 36 29.98 -4.84 16.77
N ALA A 37 28.65 -4.85 16.89
CA ALA A 37 27.84 -6.08 17.02
C ALA A 37 27.98 -6.98 15.78
N TYR A 38 27.91 -6.40 14.58
CA TYR A 38 28.10 -7.14 13.33
C TYR A 38 29.52 -7.71 13.17
N ASN A 39 30.55 -6.92 13.48
CA ASN A 39 31.93 -7.43 13.46
C ASN A 39 32.13 -8.58 14.46
N SER A 40 31.49 -8.49 15.62
CA SER A 40 31.48 -9.57 16.62
C SER A 40 30.76 -10.80 16.09
N TYR A 41 29.61 -10.63 15.43
CA TYR A 41 28.85 -11.71 14.80
C TYR A 41 29.65 -12.43 13.70
N LEU A 42 30.33 -11.68 12.84
CA LEU A 42 31.22 -12.24 11.81
C LEU A 42 32.35 -13.06 12.44
N GLN A 43 32.95 -12.55 13.51
CA GLN A 43 34.04 -13.24 14.22
C GLN A 43 33.58 -14.51 14.92
N ASP A 44 32.40 -14.49 15.55
CA ASP A 44 31.84 -15.64 16.27
C ASP A 44 31.43 -16.78 15.32
N ASN A 45 30.83 -16.41 14.18
CA ASN A 45 30.39 -17.36 13.16
C ASN A 45 31.48 -17.74 12.13
N GLY A 46 32.64 -17.07 12.17
CA GLY A 46 33.72 -17.26 11.20
C GLY A 46 33.32 -16.87 9.77
N LEU A 47 32.43 -15.89 9.63
CA LEU A 47 31.92 -15.40 8.36
C LEU A 47 32.82 -14.28 7.83
N GLU A 48 32.95 -14.22 6.50
CA GLU A 48 33.64 -13.11 5.85
C GLU A 48 32.70 -11.88 5.79
N ASP A 49 33.28 -10.69 5.82
CA ASP A 49 32.56 -9.43 5.63
C ASP A 49 32.00 -9.37 4.20
N SER A 50 30.76 -9.82 4.05
CA SER A 50 30.05 -9.94 2.78
C SER A 50 28.59 -9.53 2.95
N GLU A 51 27.93 -9.20 1.83
CA GLU A 51 26.51 -8.86 1.80
C GLU A 51 25.65 -9.96 2.45
N GLU A 52 25.95 -11.23 2.17
CA GLU A 52 25.22 -12.39 2.71
C GLU A 52 25.32 -12.46 4.24
N SER A 53 26.48 -12.14 4.79
CA SER A 53 26.68 -12.15 6.24
C SER A 53 25.93 -11.00 6.91
N ALA A 54 25.85 -9.83 6.27
CA ALA A 54 25.09 -8.68 6.76
C ALA A 54 23.58 -8.94 6.72
N ALA A 55 23.08 -9.54 5.64
CA ALA A 55 21.69 -9.96 5.54
C ALA A 55 21.32 -10.95 6.66
N LYS A 56 22.13 -12.00 6.86
CA LYS A 56 21.91 -12.98 7.95
C LYS A 56 21.87 -12.35 9.34
N TYR A 57 22.76 -11.39 9.61
CA TYR A 57 22.77 -10.65 10.87
C TYR A 57 21.46 -9.86 11.08
N LEU A 58 20.99 -9.16 10.04
CA LEU A 58 19.72 -8.42 10.09
C LEU A 58 18.51 -9.36 10.20
N GLU A 59 18.52 -10.51 9.54
CA GLU A 59 17.47 -11.53 9.64
C GLU A 59 17.38 -12.13 11.05
N GLU A 60 18.52 -12.41 11.69
CA GLU A 60 18.55 -12.95 13.06
C GLU A 60 18.11 -11.92 14.11
N ASP A 61 18.47 -10.64 13.98
CA ASP A 61 18.04 -9.59 14.93
C ASP A 61 16.57 -9.18 14.73
N ASN A 62 16.06 -9.26 13.49
CA ASN A 62 14.66 -9.00 13.15
C ASN A 62 13.69 -10.13 13.57
N SER A 63 14.19 -11.25 14.11
CA SER A 63 13.37 -12.35 14.62
C SER A 63 12.53 -11.97 15.86
N VAL A 64 12.78 -10.82 16.50
CA VAL A 64 11.93 -10.28 17.58
C VAL A 64 10.72 -9.47 17.06
N ALA A 65 10.72 -9.07 15.79
CA ALA A 65 9.58 -8.38 15.16
C ALA A 65 8.67 -9.33 14.35
N MET A 66 8.96 -10.64 14.35
CA MET A 66 8.23 -11.65 13.58
C MET A 66 7.14 -12.37 14.39
N LEU A 67 6.26 -11.60 15.05
CA LEU A 67 4.94 -12.07 15.49
C LEU A 67 3.86 -11.24 14.79
N GLU A 68 3.73 -11.41 13.48
CA GLU A 68 2.46 -11.41 12.73
C GLU A 68 2.78 -11.72 11.25
N MET A 69 3.20 -12.97 11.01
CA MET A 69 3.11 -13.63 9.72
C MET A 69 1.79 -14.41 9.64
N GLU A 70 1.16 -14.39 8.46
CA GLU A 70 0.63 -15.52 7.69
C GLU A 70 -0.04 -14.90 6.44
N GLU A 71 0.18 -15.28 5.19
CA GLU A 71 0.87 -16.42 4.59
C GLU A 71 1.01 -16.14 3.07
N GLU A 72 2.21 -16.39 2.53
CA GLU A 72 2.59 -16.91 1.20
C GLU A 72 1.80 -16.52 -0.09
N ASN A 73 2.47 -15.98 -1.11
CA ASN A 73 3.19 -16.77 -2.13
C ASN A 73 3.93 -15.88 -3.16
N GLU A 74 4.96 -16.45 -3.78
CA GLU A 74 6.12 -15.80 -4.39
C GLU A 74 5.97 -15.33 -5.86
N MET A 75 6.83 -14.35 -6.22
CA MET A 75 7.47 -14.11 -7.52
C MET A 75 6.72 -13.32 -8.63
N GLU A 76 7.05 -12.03 -8.81
CA GLU A 76 7.81 -11.47 -9.96
C GLU A 76 7.78 -9.92 -10.00
N GLU A 77 8.98 -9.35 -10.06
CA GLU A 77 9.44 -8.09 -10.71
C GLU A 77 8.67 -6.75 -10.64
N GLU A 78 9.49 -5.74 -10.32
CA GLU A 78 9.44 -4.33 -10.76
C GLU A 78 8.55 -3.33 -9.99
N ALA A 79 9.23 -2.38 -9.38
CA ALA A 79 8.71 -1.23 -8.66
C ALA A 79 7.77 -0.37 -9.52
N THR A 80 6.48 -0.39 -9.17
CA THR A 80 5.54 0.72 -9.35
C THR A 80 4.70 0.82 -8.08
N PRO A 81 4.26 2.02 -7.64
CA PRO A 81 3.54 2.20 -6.38
C PRO A 81 2.29 1.35 -6.42
N ALA A 82 2.28 0.29 -5.61
CA ALA A 82 1.22 -0.71 -5.46
C ALA A 82 0.02 -0.48 -6.38
N VAL A 83 0.10 -1.00 -7.61
CA VAL A 83 -1.09 -1.41 -8.32
C VAL A 83 -1.76 -2.40 -7.38
N SER A 84 -2.81 -1.95 -6.70
CA SER A 84 -3.62 -2.87 -5.92
C SER A 84 -4.26 -3.80 -6.95
N GLN A 85 -3.70 -5.00 -7.15
CA GLN A 85 -4.33 -6.05 -7.97
C GLN A 85 -5.81 -6.20 -7.59
N SER A 86 -6.12 -5.96 -6.30
CA SER A 86 -7.46 -5.82 -5.75
C SER A 86 -8.37 -4.84 -6.51
N SER A 87 -7.92 -3.65 -6.94
CA SER A 87 -8.78 -2.66 -7.60
C SER A 87 -9.19 -3.07 -9.02
N ILE A 88 -8.28 -3.70 -9.79
CA ILE A 88 -8.60 -4.25 -11.12
C ILE A 88 -9.54 -5.45 -10.97
N GLU A 89 -9.29 -6.32 -9.99
CA GLU A 89 -10.19 -7.43 -9.67
C GLU A 89 -11.57 -6.96 -9.23
N ILE A 90 -11.67 -5.90 -8.42
CA ILE A 90 -12.93 -5.27 -8.04
C ILE A 90 -13.66 -4.73 -9.26
N TYR A 91 -12.97 -4.05 -10.18
CA TYR A 91 -13.55 -3.56 -11.42
C TYR A 91 -14.10 -4.70 -12.29
N GLU A 92 -13.31 -5.75 -12.53
CA GLU A 92 -13.75 -6.92 -13.32
C GLU A 92 -14.88 -7.70 -12.62
N LYS A 93 -14.89 -7.78 -11.29
CA LYS A 93 -15.98 -8.37 -10.51
C LYS A 93 -17.27 -7.55 -10.67
N TRP A 94 -17.20 -6.23 -10.51
CA TRP A 94 -18.36 -5.35 -10.62
C TRP A 94 -18.88 -5.28 -12.06
N LYS A 95 -18.00 -5.38 -13.06
CA LYS A 95 -18.35 -5.51 -14.47
C LYS A 95 -19.23 -6.73 -14.76
N GLN A 96 -19.02 -7.83 -14.04
CA GLN A 96 -19.88 -9.02 -14.13
C GLN A 96 -21.14 -8.92 -13.27
N ASP A 97 -21.18 -7.98 -12.33
CA ASP A 97 -22.28 -7.77 -11.40
C ASP A 97 -23.28 -6.72 -11.94
N VAL A 98 -24.26 -7.23 -12.69
CA VAL A 98 -25.29 -6.42 -13.37
C VAL A 98 -26.17 -5.65 -12.38
N GLU A 99 -26.33 -6.12 -11.15
CA GLU A 99 -27.13 -5.42 -10.14
C GLU A 99 -26.41 -4.18 -9.61
N ILE A 100 -25.12 -4.33 -9.30
CA ILE A 100 -24.27 -3.22 -8.84
C ILE A 100 -24.13 -2.16 -9.93
N THR A 101 -23.81 -2.56 -11.16
CA THR A 101 -23.62 -1.63 -12.28
C THR A 101 -24.90 -0.89 -12.64
N ASN A 102 -26.06 -1.55 -12.68
CA ASN A 102 -27.34 -0.87 -12.87
C ASN A 102 -27.69 0.07 -11.71
N SER A 103 -27.35 -0.30 -10.48
CA SER A 103 -27.54 0.57 -9.31
C SER A 103 -26.73 1.86 -9.46
N LEU A 104 -25.45 1.76 -9.85
CA LEU A 104 -24.56 2.91 -10.10
C LEU A 104 -25.02 3.79 -11.27
N LEU A 105 -25.62 3.19 -12.32
CA LEU A 105 -26.18 3.92 -13.45
C LEU A 105 -27.47 4.68 -13.08
N ALA A 106 -28.27 4.11 -12.20
CA ALA A 106 -29.54 4.71 -11.78
C ALA A 106 -29.32 5.90 -10.84
N ASP A 107 -28.49 5.74 -9.81
CA ASP A 107 -28.10 6.79 -8.86
C ASP A 107 -26.78 6.41 -8.19
N ASN A 108 -25.73 7.22 -8.40
CA ASN A 108 -24.42 6.99 -7.78
C ASN A 108 -24.07 8.01 -6.67
N THR A 109 -24.98 8.91 -6.30
CA THR A 109 -24.69 9.96 -5.31
C THR A 109 -24.25 9.37 -3.97
N THR A 110 -24.89 8.30 -3.51
CA THR A 110 -24.54 7.64 -2.25
C THR A 110 -23.17 6.95 -2.34
N ALA A 111 -22.91 6.24 -3.44
CA ALA A 111 -21.62 5.63 -3.70
C ALA A 111 -20.49 6.67 -3.80
N ALA A 112 -20.77 7.82 -4.40
CA ALA A 112 -19.85 8.94 -4.54
C ALA A 112 -19.50 9.60 -3.20
N LYS A 113 -20.48 9.73 -2.27
CA LYS A 113 -20.23 10.22 -0.91
C LYS A 113 -19.26 9.30 -0.15
N ILE A 114 -19.51 7.99 -0.20
CA ILE A 114 -18.69 6.99 0.49
C ILE A 114 -17.30 6.94 -0.14
N ALA A 115 -17.19 6.94 -1.47
CA ALA A 115 -15.91 7.01 -2.16
C ALA A 115 -15.13 8.29 -1.85
N LEU A 116 -15.80 9.44 -1.76
CA LEU A 116 -15.20 10.72 -1.37
C LEU A 116 -14.67 10.68 0.07
N TRP A 117 -15.44 10.12 1.00
CA TRP A 117 -15.00 9.96 2.39
C TRP A 117 -13.77 9.07 2.47
N ARG A 118 -13.79 7.92 1.78
CA ARG A 118 -12.64 6.98 1.76
C ARG A 118 -11.41 7.60 1.11
N TYR A 119 -11.60 8.39 0.06
CA TYR A 119 -10.54 9.12 -0.61
C TYR A 119 -9.85 10.14 0.32
N ASN A 120 -10.62 10.84 1.15
CA ASN A 120 -10.10 11.80 2.11
C ASN A 120 -9.48 11.13 3.35
N ASN A 121 -9.86 9.87 3.63
CA ASN A 121 -9.41 9.10 4.80
C ASN A 121 -8.78 7.76 4.38
N PRO A 122 -7.67 7.75 3.62
CA PRO A 122 -7.13 6.54 2.99
C PRO A 122 -6.57 5.50 3.97
N VAL A 123 -6.27 5.90 5.21
CA VAL A 123 -5.76 5.02 6.29
C VAL A 123 -6.86 4.58 7.26
N SER A 124 -8.11 5.01 7.03
CA SER A 124 -9.22 4.72 7.92
C SER A 124 -10.09 3.61 7.35
N ASP A 125 -10.17 2.50 8.08
CA ASP A 125 -11.09 1.41 7.79
C ASP A 125 -12.37 1.43 8.64
N ASP A 126 -12.60 2.53 9.35
CA ASP A 126 -13.77 2.72 10.21
C ASP A 126 -15.04 3.03 9.39
N LYS A 127 -15.76 1.96 9.05
CA LYS A 127 -17.03 2.04 8.30
C LYS A 127 -18.15 2.71 9.09
N ASN A 128 -18.17 2.58 10.42
CA ASN A 128 -19.19 3.22 11.26
C ASN A 128 -19.01 4.74 11.22
N LEU A 129 -17.76 5.21 11.34
CA LEU A 129 -17.45 6.63 11.22
C LEU A 129 -17.81 7.19 9.84
N CYS A 130 -17.56 6.42 8.78
CA CYS A 130 -18.01 6.77 7.44
C CYS A 130 -19.54 6.89 7.36
N ALA A 131 -20.28 5.96 7.96
CA ALA A 131 -21.74 5.98 7.98
C ALA A 131 -22.28 7.24 8.66
N GLU A 132 -21.73 7.59 9.83
CA GLU A 132 -22.09 8.79 10.59
C GLU A 132 -21.82 10.08 9.80
N GLU A 133 -20.61 10.21 9.24
CA GLU A 133 -20.17 11.42 8.52
C GLU A 133 -20.84 11.60 7.16
N THR A 134 -21.27 10.51 6.52
CA THR A 134 -21.96 10.54 5.21
C THR A 134 -23.49 10.53 5.33
N GLU A 135 -24.01 10.55 6.56
CA GLU A 135 -25.45 10.47 6.88
C GLU A 135 -26.12 9.25 6.23
N THR A 136 -25.47 8.09 6.31
CA THR A 136 -25.96 6.83 5.75
C THR A 136 -25.89 5.69 6.78
N ASP A 137 -26.31 4.49 6.40
CA ASP A 137 -26.30 3.30 7.25
C ASP A 137 -25.14 2.36 6.90
N ASP A 138 -24.71 1.53 7.85
CA ASP A 138 -23.60 0.60 7.68
C ASP A 138 -23.78 -0.37 6.51
N ALA A 139 -25.01 -0.80 6.21
CA ALA A 139 -25.26 -1.70 5.09
C ALA A 139 -25.03 -0.99 3.75
N THR A 140 -25.42 0.28 3.67
CA THR A 140 -25.12 1.15 2.52
C THR A 140 -23.62 1.45 2.40
N VAL A 141 -22.92 1.71 3.52
CA VAL A 141 -21.45 1.84 3.52
C VAL A 141 -20.78 0.58 3.02
N GLU A 142 -21.17 -0.59 3.54
CA GLU A 142 -20.57 -1.86 3.15
C GLU A 142 -20.76 -2.15 1.66
N LYS A 143 -21.96 -1.87 1.12
CA LYS A 143 -22.26 -2.03 -0.30
C LYS A 143 -21.35 -1.20 -1.20
N TRP A 144 -21.07 0.05 -0.82
CA TRP A 144 -20.31 1.01 -1.65
C TRP A 144 -18.87 1.26 -1.19
N TRP A 145 -18.40 0.50 -0.22
CA TRP A 145 -17.06 0.69 0.36
C TRP A 145 -15.96 0.58 -0.70
N GLN A 146 -16.13 -0.34 -1.65
CA GLN A 146 -15.16 -0.61 -2.72
C GLN A 146 -15.32 0.31 -3.94
N THR A 147 -16.19 1.33 -3.88
CA THR A 147 -16.40 2.24 -5.02
C THR A 147 -15.13 2.99 -5.41
N ILE A 148 -14.25 3.33 -4.46
CA ILE A 148 -12.98 4.00 -4.79
C ILE A 148 -12.03 3.07 -5.55
N ASP A 149 -11.96 1.81 -5.13
CA ASP A 149 -11.18 0.77 -5.78
C ASP A 149 -11.71 0.45 -7.17
N PHE A 150 -13.04 0.45 -7.34
CA PHE A 150 -13.70 0.32 -8.63
C PHE A 150 -13.27 1.42 -9.63
N ILE A 151 -13.22 2.69 -9.17
CA ILE A 151 -12.73 3.81 -9.99
C ILE A 151 -11.25 3.63 -10.34
N CYS A 152 -10.41 3.27 -9.37
CA CYS A 152 -8.99 3.00 -9.62
C CYS A 152 -8.81 1.87 -10.64
N GLY A 153 -9.60 0.79 -10.53
CA GLY A 153 -9.60 -0.33 -11.46
C GLY A 153 -9.97 0.08 -12.88
N SER A 154 -10.98 0.94 -13.06
CA SER A 154 -11.39 1.41 -14.39
C SER A 154 -10.32 2.23 -15.11
N ILE A 155 -9.38 2.84 -14.38
CA ILE A 155 -8.24 3.60 -14.94
C ILE A 155 -6.94 2.76 -14.96
N GLY A 156 -7.06 1.43 -14.96
CA GLY A 156 -5.93 0.51 -15.04
C GLY A 156 -5.26 0.21 -13.71
N GLY A 157 -6.00 0.31 -12.60
CA GLY A 157 -5.51 -0.02 -11.25
C GLY A 157 -4.59 1.04 -10.64
N THR A 158 -4.58 2.26 -11.17
CA THR A 158 -3.71 3.34 -10.71
C THR A 158 -4.41 4.24 -9.69
N SER A 159 -3.69 4.65 -8.65
CA SER A 159 -4.18 5.68 -7.72
C SER A 159 -4.23 7.03 -8.42
N PHE A 160 -5.29 7.81 -8.19
CA PHE A 160 -5.45 9.14 -8.79
C PHE A 160 -5.42 10.25 -7.73
N LYS A 161 -4.91 11.43 -8.12
CA LYS A 161 -4.88 12.61 -7.26
C LYS A 161 -5.83 13.69 -7.75
N LEU A 162 -6.80 14.08 -6.92
CA LEU A 162 -7.68 15.21 -7.15
C LEU A 162 -7.13 16.44 -6.44
N ALA A 163 -6.94 17.54 -7.17
CA ALA A 163 -6.49 18.81 -6.57
C ALA A 163 -7.52 19.41 -5.59
N SER A 164 -8.81 19.11 -5.79
CA SER A 164 -9.90 19.48 -4.90
C SER A 164 -10.98 18.41 -5.03
N PRO A 165 -10.94 17.36 -4.21
CA PRO A 165 -11.91 16.28 -4.30
C PRO A 165 -13.30 16.80 -3.92
N THR A 166 -14.25 16.72 -4.85
CA THR A 166 -15.66 17.07 -4.63
C THR A 166 -16.56 15.91 -4.94
N LEU A 167 -17.79 15.95 -4.42
CA LEU A 167 -18.81 14.94 -4.71
C LEU A 167 -19.03 14.78 -6.22
N GLN A 168 -19.14 15.90 -6.94
CA GLN A 168 -19.33 15.91 -8.39
C GLN A 168 -18.17 15.26 -9.15
N ASN A 169 -16.92 15.41 -8.67
CA ASN A 169 -15.78 14.71 -9.26
C ASN A 169 -15.94 13.20 -9.11
N MET A 170 -16.35 12.71 -7.94
CA MET A 170 -16.55 11.28 -7.69
C MET A 170 -17.72 10.73 -8.52
N GLU A 171 -18.86 11.41 -8.56
CA GLU A 171 -20.02 11.02 -9.39
C GLU A 171 -19.63 10.88 -10.86
N THR A 172 -18.80 11.81 -11.37
CA THR A 172 -18.31 11.76 -12.75
C THR A 172 -17.38 10.57 -13.00
N LEU A 173 -16.45 10.30 -12.07
CA LEU A 173 -15.52 9.18 -12.18
C LEU A 173 -16.25 7.84 -12.16
N ILE A 174 -17.22 7.67 -11.26
CA ILE A 174 -18.06 6.48 -11.17
C ILE A 174 -18.88 6.29 -12.45
N SER A 175 -19.49 7.38 -12.95
CA SER A 175 -20.26 7.33 -14.19
C SER A 175 -19.42 6.90 -15.38
N ASN A 176 -18.21 7.46 -15.52
CA ASN A 176 -17.28 7.08 -16.59
C ASN A 176 -16.87 5.61 -16.50
N ALA A 177 -16.52 5.14 -15.30
CA ALA A 177 -16.18 3.74 -15.04
C ALA A 177 -17.34 2.79 -15.37
N THR A 178 -18.58 3.19 -15.06
CA THR A 178 -19.76 2.36 -15.30
C THR A 178 -20.19 2.37 -16.77
N ILE A 179 -20.00 3.48 -17.49
CA ILE A 179 -20.27 3.57 -18.93
C ILE A 179 -19.27 2.73 -19.73
N ASP A 180 -18.00 2.68 -19.33
CA ASP A 180 -16.96 1.87 -19.98
C ASP A 180 -17.32 0.37 -19.99
N ILE A 181 -18.01 -0.10 -18.95
CA ILE A 181 -18.51 -1.49 -18.86
C ILE A 181 -19.60 -1.79 -19.91
N LEU A 182 -20.43 -0.80 -20.25
CA LEU A 182 -21.54 -0.97 -21.19
C LEU A 182 -21.16 -0.71 -22.66
N GLY A 183 -19.93 -0.22 -22.90
CA GLY A 183 -19.42 0.23 -24.20
C GLY A 183 -19.03 -0.88 -25.17
#